data_AF-A0A2J9E1W6-F1
#
_entry.id   AF-A0A2J9E1W6-F1
#
_cell.length_a   1.000
_cell.length_b   1.000
_cell.length_c   1.000
_cell.angle_alpha   90.00
_cell.angle_beta   90.00
_cell.angle_gamma   90.00
#
_symmetry.space_group_name_H-M   'P 1'
#
loop_
_entity.id
_entity.type
_entity.pdbx_description
1 polymer ?
#
loop_
_entity_poly.entity_id
_entity_poly.type
_entity_poly.pdbx_seq_one_letter_code
_entity_poly.pdbx_strand_id
1 'polypeptide(L)'
;MDTTSHYDALDTTYHIKAINPSFASDNNKTKAIPSDLYITASTAQYFAHQHDASQTFIKQVYETVHNAKLNYFMPLLFAGTNTNLMSKTAAHIAPKVAIGLKPLYTEKVFLEQYLASPIETVISELVGYDVQRTRICEIGNLASQSAGNARLMIAFLVFYLSTPTQNGTMQTTKADWAVCTGTTAVQHILNHIGIRSHVIAKATSDALADPNQVSAWGRYYQHNPLVLAINVADARTVCSPYFEYTEYNKRNLAPASQLIQASQTIQINQASQPAIIKMRSTHAAHRESLPITHSA
;
A
#
# COMPACT_ATOMS: atom_id res chain seq x y z
N MET A 1 -9.73 -15.74 19.71
CA MET A 1 -9.53 -15.15 18.37
C MET A 1 -10.68 -14.21 18.11
N ASP A 2 -10.39 -12.92 17.95
CA ASP A 2 -11.43 -11.94 17.65
C ASP A 2 -11.59 -11.85 16.12
N THR A 3 -12.60 -12.53 15.61
CA THR A 3 -12.95 -12.58 14.19
C THR A 3 -13.17 -11.18 13.60
N THR A 4 -13.47 -10.19 14.45
CA THR A 4 -13.82 -8.81 14.11
C THR A 4 -12.73 -8.06 13.31
N SER A 5 -11.43 -8.24 13.62
CA SER A 5 -10.38 -7.49 12.90
C SER A 5 -10.18 -7.96 11.44
N HIS A 6 -10.42 -9.25 11.18
CA HIS A 6 -10.41 -9.79 9.83
C HIS A 6 -11.65 -9.32 9.03
N TYR A 7 -12.79 -9.19 9.70
CA TYR A 7 -14.03 -8.68 9.10
C TYR A 7 -13.93 -7.21 8.66
N ASP A 8 -13.22 -6.37 9.41
CA ASP A 8 -13.06 -4.95 9.03
C ASP A 8 -12.18 -4.78 7.78
N ALA A 9 -11.16 -5.62 7.61
CA ALA A 9 -10.34 -5.56 6.40
C ALA A 9 -11.11 -5.95 5.13
N LEU A 10 -12.00 -6.93 5.26
CA LEU A 10 -12.76 -7.51 4.14
C LEU A 10 -13.92 -6.60 3.69
N ASP A 11 -14.43 -5.74 4.57
CA ASP A 11 -15.54 -4.84 4.27
C ASP A 11 -15.11 -3.41 3.89
N THR A 12 -13.80 -3.22 3.72
CA THR A 12 -13.20 -1.91 3.43
C THR A 12 -12.62 -1.89 2.02
N THR A 13 -12.88 -0.79 1.31
CA THR A 13 -12.06 -0.40 0.16
C THR A 13 -11.04 0.62 0.63
N TYR A 14 -9.77 0.36 0.40
CA TYR A 14 -8.69 1.28 0.73
C TYR A 14 -8.31 2.10 -0.49
N HIS A 15 -7.87 3.33 -0.27
CA HIS A 15 -7.28 4.17 -1.30
C HIS A 15 -5.99 4.73 -0.78
N ILE A 16 -4.92 4.55 -1.55
CA ILE A 16 -3.64 5.20 -1.30
C ILE A 16 -3.27 6.05 -2.51
N LYS A 17 -2.80 7.26 -2.27
CA LYS A 17 -2.41 8.22 -3.29
C LYS A 17 -1.06 8.84 -2.95
N ALA A 18 -0.15 8.91 -3.92
CA ALA A 18 1.10 9.64 -3.78
C ALA A 18 0.84 11.15 -3.88
N ILE A 19 1.28 11.90 -2.87
CA ILE A 19 1.18 13.37 -2.80
C ILE A 19 2.35 14.01 -3.57
N ASN A 20 3.52 13.37 -3.57
CA ASN A 20 4.71 13.87 -4.26
C ASN A 20 5.16 12.91 -5.40
N PRO A 21 5.21 13.37 -6.66
CA PRO A 21 5.64 12.56 -7.80
C PRO A 21 7.13 12.19 -7.78
N SER A 22 7.99 12.75 -6.93
CA SER A 22 9.40 12.34 -6.83
C SER A 22 9.60 10.93 -6.27
N PHE A 23 8.65 10.41 -5.47
CA PHE A 23 8.57 8.98 -5.07
C PHE A 23 7.90 8.10 -6.13
N ALA A 24 7.40 8.74 -7.19
CA ALA A 24 6.85 8.09 -8.36
C ALA A 24 7.94 7.89 -9.43
N SER A 25 8.98 8.73 -9.48
CA SER A 25 9.96 8.79 -10.56
C SER A 25 11.02 7.67 -10.53
N ASP A 26 10.99 6.80 -11.53
CA ASP A 26 12.19 6.10 -11.98
C ASP A 26 12.92 7.03 -12.97
N ASN A 27 14.22 7.25 -12.79
CA ASN A 27 15.07 8.12 -13.63
C ASN A 27 15.18 7.67 -15.11
N ASN A 28 14.34 6.75 -15.58
CA ASN A 28 14.42 6.17 -16.91
C ASN A 28 13.01 5.91 -17.52
N LYS A 29 12.60 6.84 -18.41
CA LYS A 29 11.61 6.70 -19.51
C LYS A 29 10.09 6.50 -19.19
N THR A 30 9.33 7.56 -19.49
CA THR A 30 8.08 7.58 -20.30
C THR A 30 6.98 6.54 -20.03
N LYS A 31 6.62 6.30 -18.76
CA LYS A 31 5.31 5.72 -18.42
C LYS A 31 4.69 6.56 -17.33
N ALA A 32 3.43 6.99 -17.51
CA ALA A 32 2.69 7.69 -16.47
C ALA A 32 2.71 6.82 -15.21
N ILE A 33 3.34 7.32 -14.14
CA ILE A 33 3.44 6.56 -12.92
C ILE A 33 2.07 6.58 -12.25
N PRO A 34 1.54 5.42 -11.83
CA PRO A 34 0.38 5.36 -10.96
C PRO A 34 0.49 6.36 -9.82
N SER A 35 -0.44 7.31 -9.75
CA SER A 35 -0.52 8.27 -8.66
C SER A 35 -1.36 7.74 -7.50
N ASP A 36 -2.20 6.73 -7.74
CA ASP A 36 -3.08 6.17 -6.73
C ASP A 36 -3.47 4.71 -7.00
N LEU A 37 -3.98 4.06 -5.95
CA LEU A 37 -4.33 2.65 -5.95
C LEU A 37 -5.55 2.43 -5.05
N TYR A 38 -6.60 1.83 -5.60
CA TYR A 38 -7.75 1.30 -4.86
C TYR A 38 -7.51 -0.16 -4.55
N ILE A 39 -7.70 -0.55 -3.28
CA ILE A 39 -7.27 -1.85 -2.76
C ILE A 39 -8.41 -2.51 -2.01
N THR A 40 -8.60 -3.80 -2.23
CA THR A 40 -9.58 -4.64 -1.53
C THR A 40 -8.92 -5.88 -0.97
N ALA A 41 -9.40 -6.35 0.19
CA ALA A 41 -8.97 -7.60 0.79
C ALA A 41 -9.86 -8.78 0.37
N SER A 42 -9.32 -9.98 0.36
CA SER A 42 -10.05 -11.23 0.11
C SER A 42 -9.39 -12.40 0.84
N THR A 43 -10.17 -13.43 1.16
CA THR A 43 -9.70 -14.73 1.67
C THR A 43 -10.38 -15.87 0.90
N ALA A 44 -9.93 -17.11 1.09
CA ALA A 44 -10.63 -18.27 0.52
C ALA A 44 -12.09 -18.39 0.99
N GLN A 45 -12.40 -17.91 2.21
CA GLN A 45 -13.75 -17.97 2.78
C GLN A 45 -14.62 -16.77 2.39
N TYR A 46 -14.03 -15.59 2.18
CA TYR A 46 -14.75 -14.35 1.89
C TYR A 46 -14.19 -13.70 0.63
N PHE A 47 -15.09 -13.41 -0.33
CA PHE A 47 -14.70 -12.91 -1.66
C PHE A 47 -13.81 -13.92 -2.41
N ALA A 48 -14.19 -15.20 -2.40
CA ALA A 48 -13.42 -16.30 -2.98
C ALA A 48 -13.05 -16.08 -4.46
N HIS A 49 -13.97 -15.55 -5.28
CA HIS A 49 -13.67 -15.25 -6.68
C HIS A 49 -12.56 -14.18 -6.83
N GLN A 50 -12.56 -13.14 -5.99
CA GLN A 50 -11.52 -12.12 -5.96
C GLN A 50 -10.20 -12.69 -5.44
N HIS A 51 -10.27 -13.57 -4.45
CA HIS A 51 -9.11 -14.29 -3.92
C HIS A 51 -8.46 -15.16 -5.00
N ASP A 52 -9.24 -15.95 -5.73
CA ASP A 52 -8.78 -16.81 -6.83
C ASP A 52 -8.21 -15.98 -8.00
N ALA A 53 -8.83 -14.84 -8.33
CA ALA A 53 -8.31 -13.91 -9.31
C ALA A 53 -6.95 -13.34 -8.88
N SER A 54 -6.79 -13.02 -7.59
CA SER A 54 -5.52 -12.54 -7.02
C SER A 54 -4.45 -13.61 -7.08
N GLN A 55 -4.77 -14.86 -6.69
CA GLN A 55 -3.85 -15.99 -6.82
C GLN A 55 -3.44 -16.23 -8.27
N THR A 56 -4.38 -16.19 -9.20
CA THR A 56 -4.12 -16.36 -10.64
C THR A 56 -3.16 -15.29 -11.16
N PHE A 57 -3.40 -14.03 -10.80
CA PHE A 57 -2.50 -12.93 -11.13
C PHE A 57 -1.10 -13.12 -10.53
N ILE A 58 -1.01 -13.52 -9.26
CA ILE A 58 0.27 -13.79 -8.60
C ILE A 58 1.03 -14.91 -9.33
N LYS A 59 0.35 -16.03 -9.66
CA LYS A 59 0.95 -17.13 -10.43
C LYS A 59 1.54 -16.65 -11.75
N GLN A 60 0.76 -15.90 -12.53
CA GLN A 60 1.18 -15.39 -13.83
C GLN A 60 2.42 -14.49 -13.74
N VAL A 61 2.49 -13.61 -12.74
CA VAL A 61 3.66 -12.74 -12.54
C VAL A 61 4.88 -13.55 -12.13
N TYR A 62 4.75 -14.47 -11.18
CA TYR A 62 5.86 -15.32 -10.74
C TYR A 62 6.36 -16.25 -11.85
N GLU A 63 5.46 -16.81 -12.66
CA GLU A 63 5.80 -17.62 -13.83
C GLU A 63 6.54 -16.76 -14.88
N THR A 64 6.05 -15.57 -15.18
CA THR A 64 6.68 -14.67 -16.16
C THR A 64 8.07 -14.22 -15.73
N VAL A 65 8.23 -13.78 -14.47
CA VAL A 65 9.48 -13.17 -13.98
C VAL A 65 10.51 -14.24 -13.61
N HIS A 66 10.07 -15.32 -12.97
CA HIS A 66 10.95 -16.32 -12.37
C HIS A 66 10.85 -17.70 -13.01
N ASN A 67 9.92 -17.95 -13.95
CA ASN A 67 9.58 -19.30 -14.39
C ASN A 67 9.16 -20.21 -13.21
N ALA A 68 8.51 -19.61 -12.21
CA ALA A 68 8.06 -20.27 -10.99
C ALA A 68 6.62 -20.77 -11.13
N LYS A 69 6.33 -21.94 -10.57
CA LYS A 69 5.00 -22.57 -10.52
C LYS A 69 4.48 -22.55 -9.09
N LEU A 70 4.03 -21.39 -8.65
CA LEU A 70 3.63 -21.16 -7.27
C LEU A 70 2.29 -21.85 -6.93
N ASN A 71 2.26 -22.58 -5.82
CA ASN A 71 1.09 -23.28 -5.30
C ASN A 71 0.72 -22.88 -3.86
N TYR A 72 1.50 -21.98 -3.25
CA TYR A 72 1.29 -21.48 -1.89
C TYR A 72 0.96 -19.99 -1.89
N PHE A 73 -0.10 -19.62 -1.18
CA PHE A 73 -0.58 -18.24 -1.03
C PHE A 73 -0.90 -17.96 0.43
N MET A 74 -0.64 -16.74 0.86
CA MET A 74 -1.03 -16.25 2.18
C MET A 74 -2.55 -16.17 2.32
N PRO A 75 -3.09 -16.32 3.54
CA PRO A 75 -4.53 -16.43 3.78
C PRO A 75 -5.31 -15.14 3.52
N LEU A 76 -4.68 -13.98 3.69
CA LEU A 76 -5.24 -12.68 3.36
C LEU A 76 -4.52 -12.10 2.15
N LEU A 77 -5.25 -11.86 1.07
CA LEU A 77 -4.71 -11.23 -0.14
C LEU A 77 -5.32 -9.84 -0.32
N PHE A 78 -4.46 -8.85 -0.53
CA PHE A 78 -4.84 -7.53 -0.99
C PHE A 78 -4.59 -7.41 -2.49
N ALA A 79 -5.58 -6.92 -3.21
CA ALA A 79 -5.52 -6.66 -4.65
C ALA A 79 -5.73 -5.17 -4.92
N GLY A 80 -4.83 -4.57 -5.70
CA GLY A 80 -4.85 -3.15 -6.04
C GLY A 80 -5.13 -2.90 -7.51
N THR A 81 -5.89 -1.84 -7.81
CA THR A 81 -6.17 -1.35 -9.17
C THR A 81 -6.20 0.17 -9.23
N ASN A 82 -5.85 0.75 -10.37
CA ASN A 82 -5.91 2.19 -10.62
C ASN A 82 -7.30 2.65 -11.11
N THR A 83 -8.29 1.75 -11.12
CA THR A 83 -9.68 2.07 -11.44
C THR A 83 -10.46 2.30 -10.15
N ASN A 84 -11.17 3.42 -10.06
CA ASN A 84 -12.03 3.70 -8.91
C ASN A 84 -13.12 2.63 -8.77
N LEU A 85 -13.04 1.87 -7.68
CA LEU A 85 -13.90 0.74 -7.35
C LEU A 85 -15.31 1.13 -6.89
N MET A 86 -15.56 2.42 -6.62
CA MET A 86 -16.87 2.90 -6.18
C MET A 86 -17.88 3.07 -7.32
N SER A 87 -17.44 3.06 -8.59
CA SER A 87 -18.31 3.25 -9.76
C SER A 87 -18.69 1.96 -10.50
N LYS A 88 -18.10 0.81 -10.13
CA LYS A 88 -18.30 -0.48 -10.79
C LYS A 88 -18.34 -1.60 -9.76
N THR A 89 -19.02 -2.70 -10.07
CA THR A 89 -18.91 -3.92 -9.25
C THR A 89 -17.46 -4.42 -9.30
N ALA A 90 -16.75 -4.33 -8.18
CA ALA A 90 -15.32 -4.65 -8.05
C ALA A 90 -14.93 -6.06 -8.52
N ALA A 91 -15.91 -6.96 -8.70
CA ALA A 91 -15.71 -8.35 -9.08
C ALA A 91 -15.06 -8.59 -10.46
N HIS A 92 -15.03 -7.60 -11.35
CA HIS A 92 -14.53 -7.78 -12.73
C HIS A 92 -13.23 -7.03 -13.05
N ILE A 93 -12.64 -6.32 -12.08
CA ILE A 93 -11.44 -5.51 -12.37
C ILE A 93 -10.20 -6.34 -12.07
N ALA A 94 -9.43 -6.66 -13.12
CA ALA A 94 -8.17 -7.37 -12.99
C ALA A 94 -7.18 -6.57 -12.12
N PRO A 95 -6.51 -7.22 -11.15
CA PRO A 95 -5.53 -6.55 -10.31
C PRO A 95 -4.33 -6.06 -11.13
N LYS A 96 -3.78 -4.93 -10.71
CA LYS A 96 -2.52 -4.36 -11.20
C LYS A 96 -1.34 -4.69 -10.29
N VAL A 97 -1.65 -5.00 -9.05
CA VAL A 97 -0.73 -5.46 -8.01
C VAL A 97 -1.52 -6.31 -7.01
N ALA A 98 -0.88 -7.32 -6.45
CA ALA A 98 -1.42 -8.11 -5.36
C ALA A 98 -0.32 -8.41 -4.35
N ILE A 99 -0.70 -8.56 -3.08
CA ILE A 99 0.22 -8.91 -2.00
C ILE A 99 -0.50 -9.75 -0.95
N GLY A 100 0.21 -10.70 -0.38
CA GLY A 100 -0.26 -11.55 0.70
C GLY A 100 0.19 -11.04 2.07
N LEU A 101 -0.65 -11.30 3.06
CA LEU A 101 -0.39 -11.03 4.47
C LEU A 101 -0.81 -12.22 5.32
N LYS A 102 0.03 -12.58 6.29
CA LYS A 102 -0.25 -13.59 7.30
C LYS A 102 0.15 -13.05 8.68
N PRO A 103 -0.80 -12.74 9.60
CA PRO A 103 -0.47 -12.47 10.98
C PRO A 103 0.12 -13.72 11.64
N LEU A 104 1.11 -13.55 12.52
CA LEU A 104 1.71 -14.67 13.23
C LEU A 104 0.96 -14.92 14.55
N TYR A 105 0.67 -16.19 14.82
CA TYR A 105 0.16 -16.63 16.12
C TYR A 105 1.08 -17.68 16.72
N THR A 106 0.77 -18.96 16.56
CA THR A 106 1.55 -20.07 17.13
C THR A 106 2.23 -20.92 16.06
N GLU A 107 1.72 -20.88 14.83
CA GLU A 107 2.22 -21.65 13.72
C GLU A 107 3.51 -21.06 13.14
N LYS A 108 4.39 -21.92 12.65
CA LYS A 108 5.57 -21.50 11.88
C LYS A 108 5.17 -20.78 10.59
N VAL A 109 6.02 -19.84 10.18
CA VAL A 109 5.87 -19.11 8.91
C VAL A 109 6.88 -19.57 7.87
N PHE A 110 6.63 -19.27 6.60
CA PHE A 110 7.46 -19.80 5.51
C PHE A 110 8.91 -19.35 5.63
N LEU A 111 9.15 -18.06 5.94
CA LEU A 111 10.51 -17.54 6.09
C LEU A 111 11.33 -18.17 7.22
N GLU A 112 10.70 -18.85 8.19
CA GLU A 112 11.43 -19.48 9.30
C GLU A 112 12.23 -20.70 8.87
N GLN A 113 11.99 -21.25 7.67
CA GLN A 113 12.86 -22.27 7.10
C GLN A 113 14.29 -21.75 6.83
N TYR A 114 14.48 -20.43 6.73
CA TYR A 114 15.80 -19.80 6.55
C TYR A 114 16.50 -19.46 7.87
N LEU A 115 15.85 -19.69 9.01
CA LEU A 115 16.30 -19.21 10.32
C LEU A 115 16.56 -20.39 11.27
N ALA A 116 17.54 -20.21 12.16
CA ALA A 116 17.83 -21.20 13.21
C ALA A 116 16.85 -21.09 14.40
N SER A 117 16.27 -19.90 14.62
CA SER A 117 15.36 -19.57 15.71
C SER A 117 14.05 -18.99 15.18
N PRO A 118 12.93 -19.05 15.94
CA PRO A 118 11.69 -18.36 15.59
C PRO A 118 11.91 -16.87 15.33
N ILE A 119 11.15 -16.29 14.40
CA ILE A 119 11.39 -14.92 13.92
C ILE A 119 11.28 -13.88 15.04
N GLU A 120 10.37 -14.06 16.00
CA GLU A 120 10.23 -13.18 17.16
C GLU A 120 11.50 -13.17 18.02
N THR A 121 12.13 -14.32 18.23
CA THR A 121 13.38 -14.42 18.98
C THR A 121 14.48 -13.65 18.26
N VAL A 122 14.60 -13.83 16.95
CA VAL A 122 15.61 -13.16 16.12
C VAL A 122 15.41 -11.63 16.12
N ILE A 123 14.16 -11.16 16.05
CA ILE A 123 13.88 -9.72 16.13
C ILE A 123 14.16 -9.21 17.54
N SER A 124 13.75 -9.92 18.59
CA SER A 124 14.01 -9.51 19.98
C SER A 124 15.50 -9.31 20.26
N GLU A 125 16.34 -10.24 19.80
CA GLU A 125 17.80 -10.14 19.89
C GLU A 125 18.34 -8.93 19.13
N LEU A 126 17.81 -8.67 17.93
CA LEU A 126 18.22 -7.53 17.10
C LEU A 126 17.91 -6.18 17.75
N VAL A 127 16.79 -6.05 18.46
CA VAL A 127 16.31 -4.77 19.00
C VAL A 127 16.57 -4.58 20.50
N GLY A 128 16.99 -5.63 21.20
CA GLY A 128 17.34 -5.59 22.61
C GLY A 128 16.15 -5.55 23.57
N TYR A 129 14.94 -5.87 23.09
CA TYR A 129 13.73 -5.99 23.90
C TYR A 129 12.84 -7.10 23.38
N ASP A 130 11.96 -7.63 24.23
CA ASP A 130 11.07 -8.74 23.86
C ASP A 130 9.99 -8.29 22.86
N VAL A 131 9.97 -8.94 21.70
CA VAL A 131 8.96 -8.77 20.64
C VAL A 131 8.01 -9.95 20.68
N GLN A 132 6.73 -9.67 20.88
CA GLN A 132 5.70 -10.71 20.86
C GLN A 132 5.42 -11.19 19.44
N ARG A 133 5.36 -12.50 19.23
CA ARG A 133 5.04 -13.13 17.94
C ARG A 133 3.73 -12.61 17.32
N THR A 134 2.72 -12.37 18.16
CA THR A 134 1.41 -11.82 17.77
C THR A 134 1.44 -10.39 17.26
N ARG A 135 2.58 -9.70 17.38
CA ARG A 135 2.83 -8.35 16.88
C ARG A 135 3.61 -8.34 15.57
N ILE A 136 3.82 -9.50 14.96
CA ILE A 136 4.54 -9.68 13.70
C ILE A 136 3.56 -10.16 12.61
N CYS A 137 3.70 -9.62 11.40
CA CYS A 137 3.02 -10.11 10.21
C CYS A 137 4.03 -10.52 9.13
N GLU A 138 3.85 -11.70 8.54
CA GLU A 138 4.56 -12.10 7.34
C GLU A 138 3.89 -11.49 6.10
N ILE A 139 4.71 -10.90 5.25
CA ILE A 139 4.33 -10.30 3.97
C ILE A 139 5.00 -11.08 2.85
N GLY A 140 4.22 -11.44 1.83
CA GLY A 140 4.70 -12.28 0.75
C GLY A 140 3.77 -12.21 -0.46
N ASN A 141 3.99 -13.08 -1.43
CA ASN A 141 3.20 -13.13 -2.67
C ASN A 141 3.06 -11.77 -3.39
N LEU A 142 4.03 -10.86 -3.25
CA LEU A 142 4.01 -9.57 -3.94
C LEU A 142 4.17 -9.80 -5.45
N ALA A 143 3.14 -9.48 -6.20
CA ALA A 143 3.11 -9.48 -7.65
C ALA A 143 2.66 -8.13 -8.15
N SER A 144 3.32 -7.55 -9.16
CA SER A 144 2.94 -6.24 -9.69
C SER A 144 3.27 -6.11 -11.17
N GLN A 145 2.44 -5.36 -11.90
CA GLN A 145 2.69 -4.98 -13.30
C GLN A 145 3.71 -3.84 -13.44
N SER A 146 4.01 -3.11 -12.36
CA SER A 146 4.97 -2.00 -12.37
C SER A 146 5.59 -1.75 -10.99
N ALA A 147 6.79 -1.15 -10.97
CA ALA A 147 7.40 -0.71 -9.72
C ALA A 147 6.55 0.35 -8.99
N GLY A 148 5.88 1.24 -9.72
CA GLY A 148 4.97 2.24 -9.14
C GLY A 148 3.79 1.63 -8.38
N ASN A 149 3.13 0.62 -8.93
CA ASN A 149 2.04 -0.07 -8.22
C ASN A 149 2.55 -0.85 -7.01
N ALA A 150 3.75 -1.43 -7.09
CA ALA A 150 4.38 -2.09 -5.95
C ALA A 150 4.75 -1.09 -4.83
N ARG A 151 5.24 0.11 -5.19
CA ARG A 151 5.52 1.19 -4.23
C ARG A 151 4.25 1.61 -3.48
N LEU A 152 3.16 1.85 -4.21
CA LEU A 152 1.85 2.19 -3.62
C LEU A 152 1.33 1.07 -2.72
N MET A 153 1.45 -0.20 -3.13
CA MET A 153 1.00 -1.34 -2.32
C MET A 153 1.82 -1.49 -1.02
N ILE A 154 3.15 -1.32 -1.09
CA ILE A 154 4.01 -1.36 0.12
C ILE A 154 3.68 -0.20 1.05
N ALA A 155 3.53 1.02 0.53
CA ALA A 155 3.09 2.16 1.33
C ALA A 155 1.75 1.83 1.98
N PHE A 156 0.76 1.33 1.23
CA PHE A 156 -0.54 0.92 1.77
C PHE A 156 -0.41 -0.04 2.94
N LEU A 157 0.42 -1.08 2.84
CA LEU A 157 0.61 -2.03 3.93
C LEU A 157 1.16 -1.37 5.19
N VAL A 158 2.08 -0.41 5.05
CA VAL A 158 2.57 0.37 6.20
C VAL A 158 1.43 1.11 6.87
N PHE A 159 0.59 1.83 6.10
CA PHE A 159 -0.58 2.53 6.66
C PHE A 159 -1.55 1.54 7.31
N TYR A 160 -1.95 0.49 6.60
CA TYR A 160 -2.87 -0.53 7.09
C TYR A 160 -2.42 -1.16 8.41
N LEU A 161 -1.15 -1.58 8.50
CA LEU A 161 -0.58 -2.19 9.69
C LEU A 161 -0.45 -1.20 10.85
N SER A 162 -0.15 0.07 10.55
CA SER A 162 -0.08 1.14 11.55
C SER A 162 -1.45 1.59 12.08
N THR A 163 -2.53 1.39 11.32
CA THR A 163 -3.86 1.80 11.76
C THR A 163 -4.32 0.94 12.95
N PRO A 164 -4.75 1.54 14.08
CA PRO A 164 -5.15 0.78 15.25
C PRO A 164 -6.35 -0.15 15.01
N THR A 165 -6.42 -1.25 15.75
CA THR A 165 -7.62 -2.09 15.83
C THR A 165 -8.50 -1.65 17.01
N GLN A 166 -9.82 -1.69 16.83
CA GLN A 166 -10.82 -1.38 17.86
C GLN A 166 -11.18 -2.63 18.67
N ASN A 167 -10.21 -3.47 19.03
CA ASN A 167 -10.50 -4.70 19.77
C ASN A 167 -9.99 -4.59 21.21
N GLY A 168 -10.81 -4.00 22.08
CA GLY A 168 -10.58 -3.89 23.52
C GLY A 168 -10.46 -2.45 24.04
N THR A 169 -10.11 -2.30 25.32
CA THR A 169 -9.94 -0.99 25.99
C THR A 169 -8.61 -0.30 25.67
N MET A 170 -7.72 -0.95 24.92
CA MET A 170 -6.43 -0.38 24.47
C MET A 170 -6.34 -0.37 22.95
N GLN A 171 -6.01 0.81 22.42
CA GLN A 171 -5.86 1.05 20.99
C GLN A 171 -4.42 0.69 20.58
N THR A 172 -4.24 -0.46 19.95
CA THR A 172 -2.93 -0.94 19.47
C THR A 172 -2.92 -1.04 17.95
N THR A 173 -1.76 -0.82 17.32
CA THR A 173 -1.58 -1.04 15.86
C THR A 173 -1.84 -2.51 15.50
N LYS A 174 -2.09 -2.84 14.23
CA LYS A 174 -2.31 -4.24 13.80
C LYS A 174 -1.04 -5.09 13.93
N ALA A 175 0.13 -4.49 13.73
CA ALA A 175 1.43 -5.13 13.94
C ALA A 175 2.50 -4.07 14.25
N ASP A 176 3.55 -4.49 14.95
CA ASP A 176 4.74 -3.68 15.20
C ASP A 176 5.83 -3.97 14.15
N TRP A 177 5.86 -5.20 13.64
CA TRP A 177 6.85 -5.65 12.67
C TRP A 177 6.20 -6.32 11.46
N ALA A 178 6.70 -5.94 10.28
CA ALA A 178 6.46 -6.66 9.04
C ALA A 178 7.73 -7.41 8.64
N VAL A 179 7.60 -8.70 8.34
CA VAL A 179 8.71 -9.55 7.90
C VAL A 179 8.42 -10.10 6.51
N CYS A 180 9.43 -10.19 5.66
CA CYS A 180 9.25 -10.71 4.31
C CYS A 180 10.51 -11.38 3.77
N THR A 181 10.34 -12.19 2.72
CA THR A 181 11.44 -12.64 1.88
C THR A 181 11.42 -11.82 0.58
N GLY A 182 12.33 -10.87 0.47
CA GLY A 182 12.36 -9.89 -0.62
C GLY A 182 13.54 -10.09 -1.56
N THR A 183 13.27 -10.25 -2.86
CA THR A 183 14.31 -10.21 -3.91
C THR A 183 14.97 -8.83 -4.00
N THR A 184 16.08 -8.71 -4.74
CA THR A 184 16.74 -7.42 -5.00
C THR A 184 15.76 -6.35 -5.50
N ALA A 185 14.76 -6.71 -6.30
CA ALA A 185 13.72 -5.77 -6.76
C ALA A 185 12.88 -5.21 -5.60
N VAL A 186 12.46 -6.05 -4.65
CA VAL A 186 11.71 -5.62 -3.46
C VAL A 186 12.57 -4.74 -2.56
N GLN A 187 13.85 -5.11 -2.39
CA GLN A 187 14.81 -4.31 -1.63
C GLN A 187 14.98 -2.91 -2.24
N HIS A 188 15.10 -2.80 -3.57
CA HIS A 188 15.14 -1.51 -4.25
C HIS A 188 13.88 -0.69 -4.05
N ILE A 189 12.71 -1.31 -4.07
CA ILE A 189 11.43 -0.61 -3.82
C ILE A 189 11.41 -0.03 -2.40
N LEU A 190 11.77 -0.82 -1.39
CA LEU A 190 11.84 -0.35 0.00
C LEU A 190 12.82 0.81 0.16
N ASN A 191 14.04 0.66 -0.38
CA ASN A 191 15.07 1.70 -0.35
C ASN A 191 14.63 2.99 -1.07
N HIS A 192 13.93 2.87 -2.20
CA HIS A 192 13.43 4.01 -2.96
C HIS A 192 12.36 4.80 -2.19
N ILE A 193 11.50 4.12 -1.41
CA ILE A 193 10.53 4.79 -0.52
C ILE A 193 11.25 5.38 0.71
N GLY A 194 12.46 4.92 1.02
CA GLY A 194 13.21 5.30 2.22
C GLY A 194 12.87 4.44 3.45
N ILE A 195 12.14 3.34 3.26
CA ILE A 195 11.81 2.41 4.35
C ILE A 195 13.08 1.65 4.73
N ARG A 196 13.50 1.79 5.99
CA ARG A 196 14.60 1.01 6.54
C ARG A 196 14.15 -0.43 6.80
N SER A 197 14.87 -1.39 6.25
CA SER A 197 14.72 -2.81 6.55
C SER A 197 15.97 -3.37 7.20
N HIS A 198 15.82 -4.18 8.23
CA HIS A 198 16.88 -4.97 8.83
C HIS A 198 17.04 -6.27 8.05
N VAL A 199 18.25 -6.54 7.56
CA VAL A 199 18.56 -7.83 6.91
C VAL A 199 18.80 -8.86 8.01
N ILE A 200 17.97 -9.90 8.03
CA ILE A 200 18.03 -10.98 9.02
C ILE A 200 18.90 -12.13 8.52
N ALA A 201 18.63 -12.59 7.30
CA ALA A 201 19.31 -13.74 6.70
C ALA A 201 19.26 -13.68 5.18
N LYS A 202 20.12 -14.47 4.53
CA LYS A 202 19.97 -14.81 3.10
C LYS A 202 18.89 -15.88 2.98
N ALA A 203 17.99 -15.74 2.01
CA ALA A 203 17.08 -16.80 1.65
C ALA A 203 17.69 -17.58 0.47
N THR A 204 18.18 -18.79 0.73
CA THR A 204 18.76 -19.67 -0.29
C THR A 204 17.89 -20.90 -0.48
N SER A 205 17.91 -21.47 -1.68
CA SER A 205 17.17 -22.69 -1.99
C SER A 205 17.59 -23.88 -1.15
N ASP A 206 18.84 -23.90 -0.67
CA ASP A 206 19.40 -25.00 0.13
C ASP A 206 18.71 -25.17 1.49
N ALA A 207 18.02 -24.14 1.96
CA ALA A 207 17.21 -24.19 3.17
C ALA A 207 15.87 -24.93 2.96
N LEU A 208 15.45 -25.12 1.71
CA LEU A 208 14.21 -25.85 1.40
C LEU A 208 14.46 -27.35 1.47
N ALA A 209 13.80 -28.03 2.41
CA ALA A 209 13.92 -29.47 2.58
C ALA A 209 13.28 -30.28 1.43
N ASP A 210 12.26 -29.72 0.75
CA ASP A 210 11.53 -30.40 -0.32
C ASP A 210 12.07 -30.00 -1.71
N PRO A 211 12.67 -30.93 -2.49
CA PRO A 211 13.16 -30.67 -3.84
C PRO A 211 12.06 -30.18 -4.81
N ASN A 212 10.80 -30.59 -4.60
CA ASN A 212 9.68 -30.11 -5.41
C ASN A 212 9.42 -28.63 -5.16
N GLN A 213 9.59 -28.16 -3.92
CA GLN A 213 9.51 -26.74 -3.62
C GLN A 213 10.65 -25.99 -4.30
N VAL A 214 11.89 -26.47 -4.20
CA VAL A 214 13.06 -25.86 -4.87
C VAL A 214 12.79 -25.63 -6.36
N SER A 215 12.34 -26.68 -7.06
CA SER A 215 12.04 -26.59 -8.49
C SER A 215 10.83 -25.69 -8.81
N ALA A 216 9.81 -25.66 -7.96
CA ALA A 216 8.64 -24.79 -8.13
C ALA A 216 8.97 -23.30 -8.07
N TRP A 217 10.06 -22.90 -7.39
CA TRP A 217 10.50 -21.51 -7.33
C TRP A 217 11.27 -21.03 -8.58
N GLY A 218 11.60 -21.92 -9.52
CA GLY A 218 12.30 -21.58 -10.75
C GLY A 218 13.59 -20.77 -10.50
N ARG A 219 13.68 -19.58 -11.09
CA ARG A 219 14.80 -18.64 -10.97
C ARG A 219 14.62 -17.63 -9.81
N TYR A 220 13.67 -17.81 -8.90
CA TYR A 220 13.42 -16.86 -7.80
C TYR A 220 14.69 -16.61 -6.97
N TYR A 221 15.37 -17.68 -6.52
CA TYR A 221 16.58 -17.58 -5.70
C TYR A 221 17.79 -16.97 -6.42
N GLN A 222 17.81 -16.95 -7.77
CA GLN A 222 18.85 -16.24 -8.53
C GLN A 222 18.79 -14.71 -8.35
N HIS A 223 17.69 -14.19 -7.81
CA HIS A 223 17.49 -12.76 -7.55
C HIS A 223 17.83 -12.38 -6.10
N ASN A 224 18.69 -13.17 -5.46
CA ASN A 224 19.28 -12.94 -4.12
C ASN A 224 18.26 -12.47 -3.08
N PRO A 225 17.19 -13.27 -2.82
CA PRO A 225 16.21 -12.88 -1.82
C PRO A 225 16.84 -12.86 -0.42
N LEU A 226 16.41 -11.88 0.37
CA LEU A 226 16.81 -11.70 1.76
C LEU A 226 15.58 -11.78 2.66
N VAL A 227 15.75 -12.33 3.86
CA VAL A 227 14.78 -12.20 4.94
C VAL A 227 14.97 -10.82 5.56
N LEU A 228 13.89 -10.03 5.56
CA LEU A 228 13.88 -8.65 6.00
C LEU A 228 12.90 -8.47 7.14
N ALA A 229 13.25 -7.65 8.13
CA ALA A 229 12.36 -7.15 9.17
C ALA A 229 12.22 -5.63 9.08
N ILE A 230 10.99 -5.14 9.14
CA ILE A 230 10.66 -3.72 8.99
C ILE A 230 9.82 -3.31 10.19
N ASN A 231 10.29 -2.28 10.92
CA ASN A 231 9.51 -1.66 11.98
C ASN A 231 8.39 -0.82 11.34
N VAL A 232 7.13 -1.12 11.69
CA VAL A 232 5.95 -0.51 11.07
C VAL A 232 5.83 0.97 11.41
N ALA A 233 6.18 1.37 12.65
CA ALA A 233 6.09 2.76 13.08
C ALA A 233 7.15 3.65 12.40
N ASP A 234 8.38 3.14 12.28
CA ASP A 234 9.45 3.83 11.55
C ASP A 234 9.09 3.98 10.06
N ALA A 235 8.63 2.89 9.43
CA ALA A 235 8.18 2.92 8.05
C ALA A 235 7.01 3.91 7.86
N ARG A 236 6.09 3.99 8.83
CA ARG A 236 4.97 4.93 8.78
C ARG A 236 5.43 6.38 8.82
N THR A 237 6.42 6.70 9.65
CA THR A 237 7.01 8.04 9.74
C THR A 237 7.63 8.46 8.41
N VAL A 238 8.29 7.53 7.71
CA VAL A 238 8.86 7.77 6.38
C VAL A 238 7.76 7.99 5.33
N CYS A 239 6.68 7.20 5.36
CA CYS A 239 5.63 7.24 4.35
C CYS A 239 4.66 8.43 4.51
N SER A 240 4.37 8.87 5.74
CA SER A 240 3.30 9.84 6.01
C SER A 240 3.39 11.19 5.27
N PRO A 241 4.57 11.77 4.98
CA PRO A 241 4.66 13.02 4.23
C PRO A 241 4.35 12.88 2.73
N TYR A 242 4.36 11.65 2.20
CA TYR A 242 4.34 11.42 0.75
C TYR A 242 3.11 10.68 0.25
N PHE A 243 2.29 10.13 1.15
CA PHE A 243 1.11 9.35 0.78
C PHE A 243 -0.13 9.76 1.60
N GLU A 244 -1.24 9.93 0.89
CA GLU A 244 -2.58 10.01 1.47
C GLU A 244 -3.17 8.60 1.53
N TYR A 245 -3.77 8.24 2.66
CA TYR A 245 -4.42 6.96 2.90
C TYR A 245 -5.85 7.17 3.41
N THR A 246 -6.81 6.51 2.77
CA THR A 246 -8.23 6.59 3.12
C THR A 246 -8.86 5.21 3.17
N GLU A 247 -9.74 4.98 4.15
CA GLU A 247 -10.55 3.78 4.30
C GLU A 247 -12.02 4.09 3.97
N TYR A 248 -12.60 3.36 3.02
CA TYR A 248 -14.03 3.41 2.68
C TYR A 248 -14.72 2.15 3.18
N ASN A 249 -15.25 2.23 4.40
CA ASN A 249 -16.03 1.16 5.03
C ASN A 249 -17.42 1.06 4.39
N LYS A 250 -17.81 -0.12 3.90
CA LYS A 250 -19.14 -0.30 3.28
C LYS A 250 -20.30 -0.10 4.27
N ARG A 251 -20.08 -0.33 5.58
CA ARG A 251 -21.07 -0.06 6.65
C ARG A 251 -21.39 1.44 6.82
N ASN A 252 -20.49 2.33 6.41
CA ASN A 252 -20.65 3.79 6.53
C ASN A 252 -20.97 4.48 5.19
N LEU A 253 -21.15 3.72 4.12
CA LEU A 253 -21.74 4.25 2.89
C LEU A 253 -23.24 4.44 3.17
N ALA A 254 -23.64 5.68 3.45
CA ALA A 254 -25.04 6.04 3.37
C ALA A 254 -25.64 5.48 2.08
N PRO A 255 -26.86 4.90 2.11
CA PRO A 255 -27.45 4.31 0.92
C PRO A 255 -27.37 5.32 -0.23
N ALA A 256 -27.05 4.85 -1.44
CA ALA A 256 -26.73 5.69 -2.60
C ALA A 256 -27.78 6.80 -2.88
N SER A 257 -29.00 6.67 -2.37
CA SER A 257 -30.04 7.70 -2.33
C SER A 257 -29.63 9.01 -1.61
N GLN A 258 -28.79 8.97 -0.58
CA GLN A 258 -28.36 10.17 0.15
C GLN A 258 -27.20 10.93 -0.54
N LEU A 259 -26.33 10.23 -1.26
CA LEU A 259 -25.25 10.86 -2.05
C LEU A 259 -25.78 11.59 -3.29
N ILE A 260 -26.89 11.11 -3.86
CA ILE A 260 -27.60 11.78 -4.96
C ILE A 260 -28.31 13.05 -4.44
N GLN A 261 -28.90 13.02 -3.24
CA GLN A 261 -29.51 14.21 -2.64
C GLN A 261 -28.48 15.28 -2.26
N ALA A 262 -27.31 14.91 -1.74
CA ALA A 262 -26.24 15.87 -1.44
C ALA A 262 -25.71 16.58 -2.72
N SER A 263 -25.59 15.83 -3.82
CA SER A 263 -25.15 16.36 -5.12
C SER A 263 -26.20 17.28 -5.77
N GLN A 264 -27.49 16.95 -5.62
CA GLN A 264 -28.59 17.80 -6.08
C GLN A 264 -28.77 19.05 -5.21
N THR A 265 -28.57 18.96 -3.90
CA THR A 265 -28.68 20.11 -2.98
C THR A 265 -27.55 21.13 -3.23
N ILE A 266 -26.34 20.68 -3.60
CA ILE A 266 -25.22 21.55 -3.96
C ILE A 266 -25.46 22.24 -5.32
N GLN A 267 -26.05 21.56 -6.30
CA GLN A 267 -26.40 22.18 -7.58
C GLN A 267 -27.56 23.20 -7.47
N ILE A 268 -28.55 22.95 -6.62
CA ILE A 268 -29.69 23.88 -6.44
C ILE A 268 -29.23 25.18 -5.76
N ASN A 269 -28.25 25.13 -4.85
CA ASN A 269 -27.71 26.31 -4.17
C ASN A 269 -26.73 27.15 -5.01
N GLN A 270 -26.24 26.65 -6.16
CA GLN A 270 -25.40 27.45 -7.07
C GLN A 270 -26.17 28.12 -8.22
N ALA A 271 -27.48 27.90 -8.33
CA ALA A 271 -28.28 28.44 -9.44
C ALA A 271 -29.05 29.75 -9.13
N SER A 272 -28.85 30.37 -7.97
CA SER A 272 -29.60 31.59 -7.59
C SER A 272 -28.71 32.72 -7.09
N GLN A 273 -28.09 33.47 -8.03
CA GLN A 273 -28.02 34.95 -8.05
C GLN A 273 -27.02 35.44 -9.13
N PRO A 274 -27.40 36.37 -10.03
CA PRO A 274 -26.46 36.99 -10.96
C PRO A 274 -25.71 38.13 -10.26
N ALA A 275 -24.40 37.96 -10.04
CA ALA A 275 -23.54 39.06 -9.60
C ALA A 275 -23.17 39.95 -10.79
N ILE A 276 -23.80 41.12 -10.86
CA ILE A 276 -23.48 42.22 -11.77
C ILE A 276 -22.07 42.73 -11.45
N ILE A 277 -21.14 42.54 -12.39
CA ILE A 277 -19.79 43.12 -12.35
C ILE A 277 -19.88 44.57 -12.85
N LYS A 278 -19.74 45.56 -11.96
CA LYS A 278 -19.47 46.95 -12.34
C LYS A 278 -17.96 47.17 -12.45
N MET A 279 -17.48 47.37 -13.66
CA MET A 279 -16.12 47.86 -13.94
C MET A 279 -15.95 49.31 -13.44
N ARG A 280 -14.83 49.62 -12.79
CA ARG A 280 -14.31 50.99 -12.70
C ARG A 280 -12.90 51.03 -13.29
N SER A 281 -12.78 51.79 -14.37
CA SER A 281 -11.55 52.18 -15.05
C SER A 281 -10.81 53.26 -14.25
N THR A 282 -9.51 53.11 -14.05
CA THR A 282 -8.61 54.27 -13.83
C THR A 282 -7.29 54.05 -14.55
N HIS A 283 -7.09 54.82 -15.63
CA HIS A 283 -5.86 55.29 -16.28
C HIS A 283 -6.32 56.62 -16.90
N ALA A 284 -5.58 57.72 -16.99
CA ALA A 284 -4.25 58.14 -16.60
C ALA A 284 -4.24 59.68 -16.75
N ALA A 285 -3.33 60.40 -16.10
CA ALA A 285 -2.89 61.71 -16.61
C ALA A 285 -1.49 62.03 -16.08
N HIS A 286 -0.50 61.86 -16.95
CA HIS A 286 0.83 62.43 -16.86
C HIS A 286 0.98 63.37 -18.05
N ARG A 287 1.31 64.66 -17.81
CA ARG A 287 1.97 65.53 -18.78
C ARG A 287 2.62 66.74 -18.10
N GLU A 288 3.96 66.68 -18.09
CA GLU A 288 5.00 67.70 -18.24
C GLU A 288 4.64 69.21 -18.20
N SER A 289 5.44 70.02 -17.49
CA SER A 289 6.49 70.90 -18.08
C SER A 289 7.18 71.85 -17.06
N LEU A 290 8.49 71.62 -16.86
CA LEU A 290 9.66 72.54 -16.74
C LEU A 290 9.65 73.84 -15.86
N PRO A 291 10.86 74.36 -15.50
CA PRO A 291 11.15 75.11 -14.27
C PRO A 291 11.37 76.62 -14.51
N ILE A 292 11.69 77.39 -13.44
CA ILE A 292 12.73 78.45 -13.35
C ILE A 292 12.48 79.42 -12.15
N THR A 293 13.40 79.35 -11.19
CA THR A 293 14.12 80.40 -10.40
C THR A 293 13.46 81.51 -9.57
N HIS A 294 14.12 81.70 -8.41
CA HIS A 294 14.62 82.94 -7.77
C HIS A 294 13.82 83.64 -6.65
N SER A 295 14.45 83.59 -5.46
CA SER A 295 14.65 84.65 -4.45
C SER A 295 13.46 85.43 -3.89
N ALA A 296 13.24 85.34 -2.58
CA ALA A 296 13.85 86.19 -1.56
C ALA A 296 13.70 85.53 -0.18
#